data_AF-A0A4Q2ZEA0-F1
#
_entry.id   AF-A0A4Q2ZEA0-F1
#
_cell.length_a   1.000
_cell.length_b   1.000
_cell.length_c   1.000
_cell.angle_alpha   90.00
_cell.angle_beta   90.00
_cell.angle_gamma   90.00
#
_symmetry.space_group_name_H-M   'P 1'
#
loop_
_entity.id
_entity.type
_entity.pdbx_description
1 polymer ?
#
loop_
_entity_poly.entity_id
_entity_poly.type
_entity_poly.pdbx_seq_one_letter_code
_entity_poly.pdbx_strand_id
1 'polypeptide(L)'
;MATVDKMPMLQEGYEKLTSELRRLKTERPLIVDAIEEARAHGDLSENAEYHAAKEQQGQNEATIADIEGKLSRAQIIDPRELTGDKVVFGA
;
A
#
# COMPACT_ATOMS: atom_id res chain seq x y z
N MET A 1 6.04 26.60 -9.54
CA MET A 1 5.42 25.89 -8.40
C MET A 1 4.68 24.70 -8.97
N ALA A 2 5.19 23.47 -8.77
CA ALA A 2 4.45 22.29 -9.15
C ALA A 2 3.23 22.18 -8.23
N THR A 3 2.04 22.36 -8.78
CA THR A 3 0.79 22.10 -8.08
C THR A 3 0.77 20.62 -7.71
N VAL A 4 0.82 20.30 -6.42
CA VAL A 4 0.63 18.92 -5.95
C VAL A 4 -0.77 18.51 -6.42
N ASP A 5 -0.86 17.60 -7.38
CA ASP A 5 -2.13 17.04 -7.86
C ASP A 5 -2.84 16.37 -6.68
N LYS A 6 -3.91 17.00 -6.20
CA LYS A 6 -4.75 16.47 -5.13
C LYS A 6 -5.58 15.33 -5.69
N MET A 7 -5.64 14.22 -4.96
CA MET A 7 -6.40 13.04 -5.30
C MET A 7 -7.69 13.02 -4.47
N PRO A 8 -8.83 13.47 -5.02
CA PRO A 8 -10.10 13.39 -4.32
C PRO A 8 -10.48 11.94 -4.03
N MET A 9 -10.89 11.66 -2.79
CA MET A 9 -11.37 10.34 -2.37
C MET A 9 -12.43 10.47 -1.27
N LEU A 10 -13.26 9.43 -1.15
CA LEU A 10 -14.24 9.35 -0.06
C LEU A 10 -13.55 8.98 1.26
N GLN A 11 -14.16 9.37 2.39
CA GLN A 11 -13.70 9.00 3.74
C GLN A 11 -13.49 7.48 3.88
N GLU A 12 -14.44 6.69 3.39
CA GLU A 12 -14.36 5.22 3.41
C GLU A 12 -13.15 4.70 2.62
N GLY A 13 -12.85 5.30 1.47
CA GLY A 13 -11.68 4.93 0.67
C GLY A 13 -10.37 5.24 1.38
N TYR A 14 -10.29 6.39 2.03
CA TYR A 14 -9.15 6.78 2.85
C TYR A 14 -8.91 5.83 4.03
N GLU A 15 -9.97 5.44 4.72
CA GLU A 15 -9.92 4.49 5.83
C GLU A 15 -9.47 3.10 5.38
N LYS A 16 -9.99 2.61 4.25
CA LYS A 16 -9.57 1.33 3.65
C LYS A 16 -8.08 1.34 3.33
N LEU A 17 -7.59 2.39 2.66
CA LEU A 17 -6.16 2.53 2.35
C LEU A 17 -5.29 2.63 3.60
N THR A 18 -5.76 3.34 4.63
CA THR A 18 -5.05 3.46 5.91
C THR A 18 -4.98 2.13 6.66
N SER A 19 -6.08 1.37 6.68
CA SER A 19 -6.15 0.04 7.28
C SER A 19 -5.21 -0.92 6.57
N GLU A 20 -5.21 -0.90 5.23
CA GLU A 20 -4.33 -1.73 4.42
C GLU A 20 -2.86 -1.39 4.65
N LEU A 21 -2.52 -0.09 4.69
CA LEU A 21 -1.16 0.35 5.01
C LEU A 21 -0.68 -0.17 6.37
N ARG A 22 -1.56 -0.16 7.39
CA ARG A 22 -1.24 -0.70 8.73
C ARG A 22 -1.01 -2.20 8.67
N ARG A 23 -1.82 -2.94 7.93
CA ARG A 23 -1.66 -4.38 7.73
C ARG A 23 -0.31 -4.69 7.09
N LEU A 24 0.02 -4.05 5.97
CA LEU A 24 1.28 -4.24 5.27
C LEU A 24 2.50 -3.91 6.13
N LYS A 25 2.44 -2.83 6.92
CA LYS A 25 3.49 -2.46 7.88
C LYS A 25 3.66 -3.50 9.00
N THR A 26 2.59 -4.19 9.38
CA THR A 26 2.63 -5.29 10.36
C THR A 26 3.19 -6.56 9.75
N GLU A 27 2.94 -6.81 8.47
CA GLU A 27 3.48 -7.95 7.72
C GLU A 27 4.98 -7.78 7.38
N ARG A 28 5.46 -6.55 7.21
CA ARG A 28 6.86 -6.23 6.91
C ARG A 28 7.89 -6.96 7.80
N PRO A 29 7.82 -6.94 9.14
CA PRO A 29 8.76 -7.69 9.99
C PRO A 29 8.66 -9.21 9.79
N LEU A 30 7.44 -9.76 9.59
CA LEU A 30 7.26 -11.19 9.36
C LEU A 30 7.96 -11.68 8.08
N ILE A 31 7.94 -10.85 7.03
CA ILE A 31 8.64 -11.15 5.78
C ILE A 31 10.16 -11.11 5.98
N VAL A 32 10.66 -10.17 6.79
CA VAL A 32 12.09 -10.10 7.12
C VAL A 32 12.52 -11.34 7.88
N ASP A 33 11.75 -11.76 8.89
CA ASP A 33 12.03 -12.97 9.67
C ASP A 33 12.07 -14.22 8.75
N ALA A 34 11.12 -14.34 7.82
CA ALA A 34 11.09 -15.43 6.84
C ALA A 34 12.32 -15.44 5.92
N ILE A 35 12.80 -14.26 5.49
CA ILE A 35 14.05 -14.14 4.71
C ILE A 35 15.26 -14.57 5.54
N GLU A 36 15.32 -14.17 6.82
CA GLU A 36 16.42 -14.53 7.72
C GLU A 36 16.45 -16.05 8.01
N GLU A 37 15.28 -16.65 8.23
CA GLU A 37 15.13 -18.10 8.39
C GLU A 37 15.57 -18.85 7.13
N ALA A 38 15.06 -18.44 5.96
CA ALA A 38 15.47 -19.03 4.68
C ALA A 38 16.99 -18.88 4.44
N ARG A 39 17.58 -17.76 4.88
CA ARG A 39 19.03 -17.51 4.78
C ARG A 39 19.86 -18.41 5.67
N ALA A 40 19.33 -18.87 6.80
CA ALA A 40 20.03 -19.78 7.71
C ALA A 40 20.26 -21.18 7.11
N HIS A 41 19.50 -21.56 6.08
CA HIS A 41 19.63 -22.86 5.40
C HIS A 41 20.84 -22.98 4.46
N GLY A 42 21.61 -21.90 4.27
CA GLY A 42 22.96 -21.94 3.71
C GLY A 42 23.04 -21.86 2.18
N ASP A 43 22.36 -22.73 1.45
CA ASP A 43 22.31 -22.66 -0.01
C ASP A 43 21.22 -21.67 -0.44
N LEU A 44 21.61 -20.45 -0.80
CA LEU A 44 20.68 -19.40 -1.22
C LEU A 44 20.34 -19.45 -2.70
N SER A 45 21.17 -20.11 -3.51
CA SER A 45 21.02 -20.14 -4.97
C SER A 45 19.88 -21.04 -5.43
N GLU A 46 19.59 -22.10 -4.67
CA GLU A 46 18.51 -23.05 -4.97
C GLU A 46 17.31 -22.93 -4.01
N ASN A 47 17.40 -22.05 -3.00
CA ASN A 47 16.36 -21.91 -1.99
C ASN A 47 15.17 -21.10 -2.53
N ALA A 48 14.14 -21.84 -2.93
CA ALA A 48 12.89 -21.29 -3.44
C ALA A 48 12.18 -20.41 -2.40
N GLU A 49 12.23 -20.78 -1.12
CA GLU A 49 11.64 -20.04 -0.01
C GLU A 49 12.30 -18.66 0.16
N TYR A 50 13.62 -18.57 0.01
CA TYR A 50 14.36 -17.30 0.05
C TYR A 50 13.96 -16.39 -1.10
N HIS A 51 13.90 -16.92 -2.32
CA HIS A 51 13.48 -16.14 -3.49
C HIS A 51 12.04 -15.66 -3.36
N ALA A 52 11.12 -16.52 -2.91
CA ALA A 52 9.72 -16.18 -2.68
C ALA A 52 9.56 -15.10 -1.60
N ALA A 53 10.25 -15.24 -0.46
CA ALA A 53 10.20 -14.26 0.62
C ALA A 53 10.78 -12.91 0.18
N LYS A 54 11.84 -12.92 -0.64
CA LYS A 54 12.43 -11.70 -1.18
C LYS A 54 11.53 -11.00 -2.19
N GLU A 55 10.83 -11.76 -3.04
CA GLU A 55 9.83 -11.21 -3.95
C GLU A 55 8.65 -10.61 -3.17
N GLN A 56 8.13 -11.32 -2.16
CA GLN A 56 7.06 -10.84 -1.29
C GLN A 56 7.44 -9.53 -0.59
N GLN A 57 8.69 -9.40 -0.14
CA GLN A 57 9.19 -8.15 0.42
C GLN A 57 9.12 -7.02 -0.61
N GLY A 58 9.57 -7.26 -1.84
CA GLY A 58 9.51 -6.26 -2.92
C GLY A 58 8.09 -5.82 -3.24
N GLN A 59 7.14 -6.76 -3.31
CA GLN A 59 5.73 -6.47 -3.57
C GLN A 59 5.09 -5.69 -2.41
N ASN A 60 5.40 -6.04 -1.16
CA ASN A 60 4.90 -5.34 0.02
C ASN A 60 5.43 -3.89 0.05
N GLU A 61 6.73 -3.68 -0.14
CA GLU A 61 7.33 -2.34 -0.20
C GLU A 61 6.76 -1.48 -1.33
N ALA A 62 6.58 -2.05 -2.53
CA ALA A 62 5.99 -1.34 -3.65
C ALA A 62 4.54 -0.89 -3.34
N THR A 63 3.76 -1.76 -2.69
CA THR A 63 2.38 -1.47 -2.31
C THR A 63 2.31 -0.41 -1.21
N ILE A 64 3.20 -0.49 -0.20
CA ILE A 64 3.31 0.54 0.84
C ILE A 64 3.61 1.90 0.21
N ALA A 65 4.61 1.98 -0.68
CA ALA A 65 5.00 3.23 -1.33
C ALA A 65 3.86 3.83 -2.17
N ASP A 66 3.12 3.00 -2.91
CA ASP A 66 1.95 3.45 -3.68
C ASP A 66 0.83 3.99 -2.77
N ILE A 67 0.48 3.26 -1.71
CA ILE A 67 -0.56 3.69 -0.76
C ILE A 67 -0.14 4.97 -0.04
N GLU A 68 1.10 5.08 0.44
CA GLU A 68 1.61 6.30 1.08
C GLU A 68 1.58 7.49 0.10
N GLY A 69 1.93 7.25 -1.17
CA GLY A 69 1.85 8.26 -2.23
C GLY A 69 0.41 8.68 -2.58
N LYS A 70 -0.58 7.80 -2.42
CA LYS A 70 -2.01 8.12 -2.57
C LYS A 70 -2.52 8.91 -1.36
N LEU A 71 -2.19 8.46 -0.15
CA LEU A 71 -2.58 9.11 1.10
C LEU A 71 -1.98 10.50 1.26
N SER A 72 -0.74 10.73 0.80
CA SER A 72 -0.08 12.05 0.88
C SER A 72 -0.74 13.11 0.01
N ARG A 73 -1.41 12.69 -1.08
CA ARG A 73 -2.15 13.55 -2.00
C ARG A 73 -3.66 13.53 -1.76
N ALA A 74 -4.14 12.74 -0.80
CA ALA A 74 -5.56 12.52 -0.57
C ALA A 74 -6.27 13.80 -0.17
N GLN A 75 -7.38 14.08 -0.85
CA GLN A 75 -8.35 15.10 -0.45
C GLN A 75 -9.68 14.41 -0.18
N ILE A 76 -10.09 14.38 1.09
CA ILE A 76 -11.36 13.77 1.48
C ILE A 76 -12.50 14.67 1.03
N ILE A 77 -13.45 14.12 0.27
CA ILE A 77 -14.64 14.82 -0.22
C ILE A 77 -15.91 14.19 0.36
N ASP A 78 -16.89 15.02 0.75
CA ASP A 78 -18.23 14.55 1.10
C ASP A 78 -19.13 14.60 -0.14
N PRO A 79 -19.70 13.47 -0.59
CA PRO A 79 -20.60 13.44 -1.74
C PRO A 79 -21.88 14.26 -1.52
N ARG A 80 -22.25 14.58 -0.27
CA ARG A 80 -23.40 15.44 0.05
C ARG A 80 -23.14 16.92 -0.22
N GLU A 81 -21.87 17.33 -0.23
CA GLU A 81 -21.46 18.70 -0.58
C GLU A 81 -21.29 18.89 -2.11
N LEU A 82 -21.26 17.79 -2.87
CA LEU A 82 -21.21 17.79 -4.33
C LEU A 82 -22.61 18.02 -4.91
N THR A 83 -23.12 19.24 -4.80
CA THR A 83 -24.36 19.64 -5.47
C THR A 83 -24.06 19.95 -6.95
N GLY A 84 -24.22 18.97 -7.83
CA GLY A 84 -24.13 19.19 -9.28
C GLY A 84 -24.39 17.94 -10.10
N ASP A 85 -25.05 18.12 -11.25
CA ASP A 85 -25.39 17.12 -12.29
C ASP A 85 -24.19 16.39 -12.94
N LYS A 86 -23.04 16.36 -12.27
CA LYS A 86 -21.85 15.62 -12.70
C LYS A 86 -21.81 14.29 -11.97
N VAL A 87 -21.90 13.21 -12.73
CA VAL A 87 -21.55 11.87 -12.25
C VAL A 87 -20.09 11.91 -11.80
N VAL A 88 -19.87 12.05 -10.49
CA VAL A 88 -18.61 11.78 -9.81
C VAL A 88 -18.67 10.34 -9.35
N PHE A 89 -17.70 9.51 -9.78
CA PHE A 89 -17.66 8.08 -9.46
C PHE A 89 -17.82 7.83 -7.95
N GLY A 90 -18.90 7.15 -7.58
CA GLY A 90 -19.26 6.87 -6.18
C GLY A 90 -20.74 6.49 -5.96
N ALA A 91 -21.40 5.88 -6.95
CA ALA A 91 -22.74 5.32 -6.82
C ALA A 91 -22.66 3.79 -6.67
#